data_AF-A0A914PEJ3-F1
#
_entry.id   AF-A0A914PEJ3-F1
#
_cell.length_a   1.000
_cell.length_b   1.000
_cell.length_c   1.000
_cell.angle_alpha   90.00
_cell.angle_beta   90.00
_cell.angle_gamma   90.00
#
_symmetry.space_group_name_H-M   'P 1'
#
loop_
_entity.id
_entity.type
_entity.pdbx_description
1 polymer ?
#
loop_
_entity_poly.entity_id
_entity_poly.type
_entity_poly.pdbx_seq_one_letter_code
_entity_poly.pdbx_strand_id
1 'polypeptide(L)'
;MEYIPLTFLLGFFVTIVVDRWKNIFANIGFVDNVAFYIANYVIGNDDETRIAKRNIVRYLCLTQVLVLRDISIKVRKRFPNLDAVVDAGFMQPHEKEIMDKIDNDFSKYWVPINWIFAICVDLRLKGRIAADVLLNGVLNQYEYIF
;
A
#
# COMPACT_ATOMS: atom_id res chain seq x y z
N MET A 1 30.02 5.99 -44.32
CA MET A 1 29.62 6.33 -42.94
C MET A 1 29.87 5.10 -42.09
N GLU A 2 30.69 5.23 -41.06
CA GLU A 2 30.95 4.14 -40.11
C GLU A 2 29.71 3.98 -39.23
N TYR A 3 29.02 2.85 -39.35
CA TYR A 3 27.78 2.61 -38.62
C TYR A 3 28.11 2.26 -37.18
N ILE A 4 27.45 2.92 -36.22
CA ILE A 4 27.51 2.52 -34.81
C ILE A 4 27.04 1.07 -34.72
N PRO A 5 27.83 0.16 -34.12
CA PRO A 5 27.45 -1.26 -34.03
C PRO A 5 26.12 -1.42 -33.30
N LEU A 6 25.17 -2.12 -33.91
CA LEU A 6 23.86 -2.40 -33.31
C LEU A 6 23.99 -3.10 -31.95
N THR A 7 25.00 -3.95 -31.81
CA THR A 7 25.32 -4.66 -30.56
C THR A 7 25.66 -3.71 -29.42
N PHE A 8 26.33 -2.59 -29.71
CA PHE A 8 26.63 -1.55 -28.72
C PHE A 8 25.34 -0.88 -28.24
N LEU A 9 24.49 -0.42 -29.16
CA LEU A 9 23.20 0.21 -28.84
C LEU A 9 22.27 -0.74 -28.07
N LEU A 10 22.23 -2.01 -28.48
CA LEU A 10 21.46 -3.05 -27.80
C LEU A 10 21.98 -3.27 -26.36
N GLY A 11 23.28 -3.22 -26.15
CA GLY A 11 23.89 -3.31 -24.82
C GLY A 11 23.39 -2.23 -23.85
N PHE A 12 23.37 -0.96 -24.27
CA PHE A 12 22.82 0.12 -23.44
C PHE A 12 21.32 -0.04 -23.21
N PHE A 13 20.57 -0.36 -24.26
CA PHE A 13 19.12 -0.54 -24.15
C PHE A 13 18.77 -1.65 -23.16
N VAL A 14 19.42 -2.82 -23.27
CA VAL A 14 19.18 -3.95 -22.36
C VAL A 14 19.56 -3.59 -20.93
N THR A 15 20.70 -2.92 -20.71
CA THR A 15 21.09 -2.46 -19.37
C THR A 15 20.03 -1.55 -18.75
N ILE A 16 19.55 -0.55 -19.50
CA ILE A 16 18.49 0.37 -19.03
C ILE A 16 17.21 -0.40 -18.69
N VAL A 17 16.80 -1.35 -19.53
CA VAL A 17 15.59 -2.17 -19.29
C VAL A 17 15.75 -3.02 -18.03
N VAL A 18 16.90 -3.68 -17.86
CA VAL A 18 17.18 -4.52 -16.69
C VAL A 18 17.22 -3.69 -15.41
N ASP A 19 17.85 -2.51 -15.43
CA ASP A 19 17.93 -1.64 -14.25
C ASP A 19 16.56 -1.09 -13.86
N ARG A 20 15.73 -0.71 -14.83
CA ARG A 20 14.33 -0.33 -14.57
C ARG A 20 13.54 -1.48 -13.98
N TRP A 21 13.70 -2.70 -14.50
CA TRP A 21 13.02 -3.88 -13.97
C TRP A 21 13.43 -4.18 -12.52
N LYS A 22 14.74 -4.11 -12.21
CA LYS A 22 15.24 -4.27 -10.83
C LYS A 22 14.65 -3.21 -9.90
N ASN A 23 14.60 -1.96 -10.33
CA ASN A 23 13.99 -0.89 -9.55
C ASN A 23 12.50 -1.12 -9.32
N ILE A 24 11.73 -1.53 -10.34
CA ILE A 24 10.31 -1.87 -10.16
C ILE A 24 10.16 -2.99 -9.13
N PHE A 25 10.97 -4.04 -9.20
CA PHE A 25 10.91 -5.17 -8.27
C PHE A 25 11.29 -4.77 -6.84
N ALA A 26 12.33 -3.95 -6.66
CA ALA A 26 12.78 -3.48 -5.36
C ALA A 26 11.76 -2.54 -4.68
N ASN A 27 10.97 -1.80 -5.46
CA ASN A 27 9.93 -0.89 -4.96
C ASN A 27 8.54 -1.55 -4.85
N ILE A 28 8.44 -2.89 -4.94
CA ILE A 28 7.21 -3.57 -4.54
C ILE A 28 7.10 -3.41 -3.02
N GLY A 29 6.30 -2.45 -2.57
CA GLY A 29 6.13 -2.17 -1.14
C GLY A 29 5.51 -3.37 -0.43
N PHE A 30 6.26 -4.06 0.41
CA PHE A 30 5.79 -5.20 1.22
C PHE A 30 5.10 -4.71 2.50
N VAL A 31 4.06 -5.41 2.97
CA VAL A 31 3.29 -5.01 4.16
C VAL A 31 3.95 -5.39 5.49
N ASP A 32 4.95 -6.27 5.43
CA ASP A 32 5.55 -6.98 6.57
C ASP A 32 6.13 -6.02 7.60
N ASN A 33 6.87 -5.00 7.15
CA ASN A 33 7.48 -4.01 8.05
C ASN A 33 6.43 -3.31 8.89
N VAL A 34 5.39 -2.74 8.27
CA VAL A 34 4.32 -2.08 9.02
C VAL A 34 3.58 -3.07 9.92
N ALA A 35 3.31 -4.28 9.43
CA ALA A 35 2.64 -5.30 10.22
C ALA A 35 3.44 -5.65 11.49
N PHE A 36 4.78 -5.76 11.41
CA PHE A 36 5.64 -5.97 12.57
C PHE A 36 5.59 -4.80 13.55
N TYR A 37 5.63 -3.56 13.06
CA TYR A 37 5.55 -2.37 13.91
C TYR A 37 4.20 -2.30 14.63
N ILE A 38 3.09 -2.52 13.92
CA ILE A 38 1.74 -2.55 14.50
C ILE A 38 1.60 -3.68 15.53
N ALA A 39 2.16 -4.85 15.26
CA ALA A 39 2.11 -5.98 16.18
C ALA A 39 2.81 -5.67 17.52
N ASN A 40 3.95 -4.97 17.47
CA ASN A 40 4.77 -4.68 18.65
C ASN A 40 4.37 -3.38 19.38
N TYR A 41 3.99 -2.33 18.66
CA TYR A 41 3.81 -0.99 19.26
C TYR A 41 2.38 -0.69 19.68
N VAL A 42 1.40 -1.41 19.13
CA VAL A 42 0.00 -1.30 19.54
C VAL A 42 -0.28 -2.32 20.63
N ILE A 43 -0.54 -1.85 21.85
CA ILE A 43 -0.75 -2.65 23.05
C ILE A 43 -2.25 -2.84 23.28
N GLY A 44 -2.66 -4.06 23.64
CA GLY A 44 -4.06 -4.40 23.92
C GLY A 44 -4.50 -5.67 23.21
N ASN A 45 -5.32 -6.47 23.90
CA ASN A 45 -5.88 -7.73 23.43
C ASN A 45 -7.41 -7.74 23.37
N ASP A 46 -8.05 -6.60 23.66
CA ASP A 46 -9.47 -6.41 23.46
C ASP A 46 -9.85 -6.44 21.96
N ASP A 47 -11.13 -6.67 21.72
CA ASP A 47 -11.67 -6.81 20.38
C ASP A 47 -11.47 -5.55 19.54
N GLU A 48 -11.61 -4.36 20.14
CA GLU A 48 -11.42 -3.08 19.46
C GLU A 48 -9.98 -2.93 18.93
N THR A 49 -8.99 -3.16 19.80
CA THR A 49 -7.57 -3.10 19.43
C THR A 49 -7.23 -4.16 18.37
N ARG A 50 -7.79 -5.37 18.51
CA ARG A 50 -7.59 -6.45 17.52
C ARG A 50 -8.18 -6.07 16.15
N ILE A 51 -9.37 -5.46 16.13
CA ILE A 51 -10.01 -4.98 14.90
C ILE A 51 -9.18 -3.85 14.28
N ALA A 52 -8.68 -2.91 15.07
CA ALA A 52 -7.82 -1.83 14.58
C ALA A 52 -6.55 -2.36 13.90
N LYS A 53 -5.83 -3.30 14.53
CA LYS A 53 -4.65 -3.95 13.93
C LYS A 53 -4.98 -4.63 12.60
N ARG A 54 -6.10 -5.38 12.54
CA ARG A 54 -6.57 -6.05 11.32
C ARG A 54 -6.93 -5.07 10.21
N ASN A 55 -7.61 -3.97 10.55
CA ASN A 55 -7.98 -2.94 9.59
C ASN A 55 -6.76 -2.22 9.02
N ILE A 56 -5.75 -1.92 9.84
CA ILE A 56 -4.50 -1.31 9.35
C ILE A 56 -3.84 -2.20 8.30
N VAL A 57 -3.64 -3.49 8.60
CA VAL A 57 -3.01 -4.42 7.65
C VAL A 57 -3.89 -4.61 6.41
N ARG A 58 -5.22 -4.71 6.56
CA ARG A 58 -6.12 -4.83 5.42
C ARG A 58 -6.09 -3.59 4.52
N TYR A 59 -6.00 -2.38 5.08
CA TYR A 59 -5.88 -1.14 4.31
C TYR A 59 -4.55 -1.01 3.57
N LEU A 60 -3.45 -1.57 4.11
CA LEU A 60 -2.19 -1.71 3.38
C LEU A 60 -2.36 -2.61 2.16
N CYS A 61 -2.94 -3.80 2.36
CA CYS A 61 -3.21 -4.73 1.26
C CYS A 61 -4.17 -4.13 0.22
N LEU A 62 -5.19 -3.39 0.67
CA LEU A 62 -6.12 -2.68 -0.21
C LEU A 62 -5.37 -1.66 -1.07
N THR A 63 -4.51 -0.84 -0.47
CA THR A 63 -3.66 0.12 -1.20
C THR A 63 -2.85 -0.59 -2.29
N GLN A 64 -2.17 -1.69 -1.95
CA GLN A 64 -1.40 -2.48 -2.92
C GLN A 64 -2.28 -2.99 -4.06
N VAL A 65 -3.46 -3.55 -3.76
CA VAL A 65 -4.39 -4.05 -4.78
C VAL A 65 -4.82 -2.93 -5.72
N LEU A 66 -5.14 -1.74 -5.20
CA LEU A 66 -5.56 -0.60 -6.02
C LEU A 66 -4.43 -0.12 -6.94
N VAL A 67 -3.20 0.00 -6.44
CA VAL A 67 -2.03 0.39 -7.26
C VAL A 67 -1.70 -0.69 -8.29
N LEU A 68 -1.61 -1.95 -7.87
CA LEU A 68 -1.25 -3.07 -8.74
C LEU A 68 -2.28 -3.32 -9.85
N ARG A 69 -3.57 -3.04 -9.60
CA ARG A 69 -4.61 -3.10 -10.63
C ARG A 69 -4.33 -2.13 -11.78
N ASP A 70 -3.70 -1.00 -11.50
CA ASP A 70 -3.45 0.06 -12.47
C ASP A 70 -2.15 -0.14 -13.27
N ILE A 71 -1.19 -0.92 -12.74
CA ILE A 71 0.07 -1.23 -13.43
C ILE A 71 0.19 -2.67 -13.96
N SER A 72 -0.62 -3.62 -13.46
CA SER A 72 -0.56 -5.03 -13.84
C SER A 72 -1.86 -5.52 -14.48
N ILE A 73 -1.78 -5.91 -15.75
CA ILE A 73 -2.90 -6.48 -16.50
C ILE A 73 -3.47 -7.73 -15.81
N LYS A 74 -2.61 -8.56 -15.21
CA LYS A 74 -3.04 -9.77 -14.49
C LYS A 74 -3.89 -9.42 -13.27
N VAL A 75 -3.48 -8.40 -12.50
CA VAL A 75 -4.23 -7.94 -11.32
C VAL A 75 -5.52 -7.25 -11.75
N ARG A 76 -5.52 -6.46 -12.83
CA ARG A 76 -6.74 -5.87 -13.40
C ARG A 76 -7.76 -6.90 -13.86
N LYS A 77 -7.32 -8.01 -14.47
CA LYS A 77 -8.22 -9.10 -14.85
C LYS A 77 -8.85 -9.79 -13.64
N ARG A 78 -8.11 -9.89 -12.52
CA ARG A 78 -8.62 -10.47 -11.27
C ARG A 78 -9.56 -9.52 -10.53
N PHE A 79 -9.26 -8.23 -10.53
CA PHE A 79 -10.02 -7.19 -9.84
C PHE A 79 -10.42 -6.09 -10.83
N PRO A 80 -11.41 -6.34 -11.72
CA PRO A 80 -11.76 -5.41 -12.80
C PRO A 80 -12.43 -4.12 -12.30
N ASN A 81 -13.11 -4.16 -11.17
CA ASN A 81 -13.81 -3.04 -10.56
C ASN A 81 -13.68 -3.11 -9.03
N LEU A 82 -14.20 -2.08 -8.33
CA LEU A 82 -14.15 -2.03 -6.87
C LEU A 82 -15.07 -3.07 -6.21
N ASP A 83 -16.15 -3.49 -6.87
CA ASP A 83 -17.01 -4.56 -6.36
C ASP A 83 -16.23 -5.87 -6.21
N ALA A 84 -15.42 -6.25 -7.20
CA ALA A 84 -14.54 -7.42 -7.10
C ALA A 84 -13.50 -7.31 -5.98
N VAL A 85 -13.08 -6.10 -5.62
CA VAL A 85 -12.17 -5.84 -4.48
C VAL A 85 -12.92 -6.01 -3.15
N VAL A 86 -14.18 -5.60 -3.09
CA VAL A 86 -15.07 -5.79 -1.94
C VAL A 86 -15.37 -7.28 -1.74
N ASP A 87 -15.78 -7.98 -2.78
CA ASP A 87 -16.10 -9.41 -2.75
C ASP A 87 -14.90 -10.26 -2.32
N ALA A 88 -13.69 -9.84 -2.67
CA ALA A 88 -12.45 -10.48 -2.26
C ALA A 88 -12.03 -10.18 -0.79
N GLY A 89 -12.75 -9.30 -0.09
CA GLY A 89 -12.53 -8.98 1.32
C GLY A 89 -11.43 -7.95 1.60
N PHE A 90 -10.89 -7.28 0.58
CA PHE A 90 -9.91 -6.20 0.78
C PHE A 90 -10.58 -4.90 1.22
N MET A 91 -11.83 -4.68 0.82
CA MET A 91 -12.63 -3.50 1.11
C MET A 91 -14.00 -3.93 1.65
N GLN A 92 -14.55 -3.19 2.61
CA GLN A 92 -15.92 -3.40 3.08
C GLN A 92 -16.91 -2.59 2.23
N PRO A 93 -18.19 -3.00 2.13
CA PRO A 93 -19.18 -2.27 1.32
C PRO A 93 -19.32 -0.79 1.69
N HIS A 94 -19.35 -0.48 3.00
CA HIS A 94 -19.44 0.90 3.48
C HIS A 94 -18.19 1.73 3.16
N GLU A 95 -17.01 1.10 3.09
CA GLU A 95 -15.76 1.78 2.71
C GLU A 95 -15.76 2.15 1.24
N LYS A 96 -16.33 1.28 0.39
CA LYS A 96 -16.56 1.58 -1.03
C LYS A 96 -17.46 2.81 -1.17
N GLU A 97 -18.58 2.85 -0.46
CA GLU A 97 -19.49 4.00 -0.48
C GLU A 97 -18.79 5.31 -0.07
N ILE A 98 -17.95 5.27 0.96
CA ILE A 98 -17.15 6.43 1.39
C ILE A 98 -16.19 6.84 0.28
N MET A 99 -15.50 5.89 -0.35
CA MET A 99 -14.52 6.17 -1.39
C MET A 99 -15.18 6.69 -2.69
N ASP A 100 -16.37 6.22 -3.01
CA ASP A 100 -17.15 6.68 -4.17
C ASP A 100 -17.67 8.11 -3.98
N LYS A 101 -17.99 8.52 -2.75
CA LYS A 101 -18.40 9.90 -2.41
C LYS A 101 -17.29 10.94 -2.53
N ILE A 102 -16.02 10.52 -2.57
CA ILE A 102 -14.89 11.43 -2.74
C ILE A 102 -14.91 11.94 -4.18
N ASP A 103 -15.24 13.21 -4.37
CA ASP A 103 -15.19 13.87 -5.67
C ASP A 103 -13.73 14.15 -6.05
N ASN A 104 -13.16 13.26 -6.87
CA ASN A 104 -11.78 13.33 -7.32
C ASN A 104 -11.59 12.50 -8.59
N ASP A 105 -11.08 13.15 -9.64
CA ASP A 105 -10.75 12.51 -10.93
C ASP A 105 -9.44 11.70 -10.89
N PHE A 106 -8.60 11.92 -9.88
CA PHE A 106 -7.34 11.20 -9.70
C PHE A 106 -7.53 9.86 -8.97
N SER A 107 -6.57 8.96 -9.17
CA SER A 107 -6.56 7.67 -8.49
C SER A 107 -6.57 7.81 -6.97
N LYS A 108 -7.47 7.07 -6.32
CA LYS A 108 -7.77 7.17 -4.88
C LYS A 108 -6.92 6.25 -3.99
N TYR A 109 -5.69 5.89 -4.40
CA TYR A 109 -4.82 4.95 -3.65
C TYR A 109 -4.42 5.47 -2.27
N TRP A 110 -4.42 6.78 -2.10
CA TRP A 110 -4.07 7.45 -0.84
C TRP A 110 -5.17 7.31 0.23
N VAL A 111 -6.41 6.96 -0.17
CA VAL A 111 -7.56 6.93 0.75
C VAL A 111 -7.38 5.90 1.87
N PRO A 112 -7.02 4.63 1.59
CA PRO A 112 -6.77 3.67 2.67
C PRO A 112 -5.56 4.05 3.53
N ILE A 113 -4.52 4.68 2.97
CA ILE A 113 -3.39 5.19 3.75
C ILE A 113 -3.85 6.26 4.75
N ASN A 114 -4.70 7.18 4.32
CA ASN A 114 -5.29 8.18 5.21
C ASN A 114 -6.14 7.54 6.32
N TRP A 115 -6.90 6.48 6.02
CA TRP A 115 -7.65 5.74 7.04
C TRP A 115 -6.74 5.05 8.05
N ILE A 116 -5.60 4.52 7.62
CA ILE A 116 -4.60 3.96 8.53
C ILE A 116 -4.09 5.03 9.49
N PHE A 117 -3.76 6.22 8.98
CA PHE A 117 -3.26 7.33 9.81
C PHE A 117 -4.29 7.73 10.86
N ALA A 118 -5.57 7.82 10.47
CA ALA A 118 -6.67 8.09 11.40
C ALA A 118 -6.76 7.04 12.52
N ILE A 119 -6.64 5.75 12.19
CA ILE A 119 -6.63 4.67 13.19
C ILE A 119 -5.40 4.78 14.11
N CYS A 120 -4.22 5.04 13.56
CA CYS A 120 -3.00 5.17 14.37
C CYS A 120 -3.08 6.34 15.36
N VAL A 121 -3.62 7.48 14.94
CA VAL A 121 -3.85 8.63 15.82
C VAL A 121 -4.87 8.29 16.91
N ASP A 122 -5.98 7.65 16.55
CA ASP A 122 -7.00 7.21 17.52
C ASP A 122 -6.42 6.24 18.56
N LEU A 123 -5.65 5.24 18.13
CA LEU A 123 -4.94 4.31 19.01
C LEU A 123 -3.96 5.03 19.95
N ARG A 124 -3.30 6.10 19.48
CA ARG A 124 -2.41 6.92 20.31
C ARG A 124 -3.19 7.72 21.36
N LEU A 125 -4.32 8.32 20.98
CA LEU A 125 -5.18 9.07 21.89
C LEU A 125 -5.79 8.16 22.97
N LYS A 126 -6.11 6.91 22.61
CA LYS A 126 -6.59 5.87 23.52
C LYS A 126 -5.49 5.23 24.39
N GLY A 127 -4.25 5.70 24.29
CA GLY A 127 -3.11 5.15 25.04
C GLY A 127 -2.71 3.73 24.63
N ARG A 128 -3.17 3.24 23.48
CA ARG A 128 -2.80 1.93 22.93
C ARG A 128 -1.43 1.95 22.27
N ILE A 129 -1.00 3.12 21.81
CA ILE A 129 0.39 3.40 21.44
C ILE A 129 1.00 4.23 22.57
N ALA A 130 2.07 3.72 23.19
CA ALA A 130 2.56 4.25 24.46
C ALA A 130 3.21 5.64 24.36
N ALA A 131 3.77 6.01 23.21
CA ALA A 131 4.48 7.27 23.04
C ALA A 131 4.45 7.77 21.59
N ASP A 132 4.62 9.08 21.40
CA ASP A 132 4.63 9.71 20.08
C ASP A 132 5.79 9.21 19.21
N VAL A 133 6.93 8.85 19.82
CA VAL A 133 8.06 8.24 19.11
C VAL A 133 7.69 6.89 18.48
N LEU A 134 6.83 6.11 19.13
CA LEU A 134 6.35 4.84 18.58
C LEU A 134 5.35 5.06 17.45
N LEU A 135 4.46 6.06 17.60
CA LEU A 135 3.56 6.47 16.53
C LEU A 135 4.36 6.91 15.29
N ASN A 136 5.34 7.80 15.45
CA ASN A 136 6.22 8.23 14.37
C ASN A 136 6.99 7.04 13.77
N GLY A 137 7.44 6.10 14.60
CA GLY A 137 8.07 4.86 14.13
C GLY A 137 7.18 4.07 13.18
N VAL A 138 5.88 3.94 13.48
CA VAL A 138 4.89 3.30 12.60
C VAL A 138 4.67 4.14 11.34
N LEU A 139 4.48 5.45 11.48
CA LEU A 139 4.15 6.35 10.36
C LEU A 139 5.30 6.51 9.34
N ASN A 140 6.55 6.45 9.81
CA ASN A 140 7.70 6.49 8.91
C ASN A 140 7.85 5.23 8.06
N GLN A 141 7.25 4.09 8.48
CA GLN A 141 7.30 2.87 7.66
C GLN A 141 6.50 3.01 6.36
N TYR A 142 5.51 3.90 6.28
CA TYR A 142 4.72 4.09 5.05
C TYR A 142 5.49 4.85 3.97
N GLU A 143 6.55 5.59 4.32
CA GLU A 143 7.46 6.20 3.33
C GLU A 143 8.18 5.13 2.49
N TYR A 144 8.29 3.90 2.98
CA TYR A 144 8.97 2.79 2.30
C TYR A 144 8.00 1.85 1.53
N ILE A 145 6.71 2.21 1.45
CA ILE A 145 5.69 1.40 0.77
C ILE A 145 5.43 1.89 -0.67
N PHE A 146 6.00 3.04 -1.06
CA PHE A 146 5.85 3.65 -2.39
C PHE A 146 7.18 4.10 -2.97
#